data_AF-A0A4U1IVN5-F1
#
_entry.id   AF-A0A4U1IVN5-F1
#
_cell.length_a   1.000
_cell.length_b   1.000
_cell.length_c   1.000
_cell.angle_alpha   90.00
_cell.angle_beta   90.00
_cell.angle_gamma   90.00
#
_symmetry.space_group_name_H-M   'P 1'
#
loop_
_entity.id
_entity.type
_entity.pdbx_description
1 polymer ?
#
loop_
_entity_poly.entity_id
_entity_poly.type
_entity_poly.pdbx_seq_one_letter_code
_entity_poly.pdbx_strand_id
1 'polypeptide(L)'
;MRSRPDVTVYLDPAEPTAGDTLRVHVHLKSKTETPFDAIDVELVGRESRYKRTSSSGKTRTRRYHRREIVRLGKRFPAGVLQPGTLDQAIDFPLPHGLPPTYRSGYSTIEYEISVHVHIPWWPDRHETYVIPIRVPTTRAAPPEPRVFTSQAGEHRGEDPVIELSLEDQRLPVHGSLTGAIALTGLGDRKLRRIELATSAIETALVTSTAGPAEVDRRTWTLFEGTPEEGTSIPFRIGIPAELVPTFHSPFIRVDYALEVVAVVAFGRDLSLRVPVAVERQKGLRKPAKGLPLVGKQRHLSVWRAAAEAIRAAGATVVDFDPEQAVLVLDVRGIRIEVTEEHREGLGPCVVAELSFPALGLDLRLAERRWTDFGAKLPGLDKRLAKRFTVRAREAVQAARLLSAEVHEALDVFDEAALDDEHTVVVQKGGVYQVAGLERFLARAQLLAHRLAIAIATLPPPAALAPALPAFQHFAAQRGARLRVGDLAVENFSRAGIPLSLDHRWEGERPAESRLWSPRPERELPASWSATLTKATGREPLLEETRLGVRLPLVQDPEEMLATADAFAAAVAALAGATSLGPYR
;
A
#
# COMPACT_ATOMS: atom_id res chain seq x y z
N MET A 1 74.61 32.22 18.59
CA MET A 1 73.36 32.25 19.38
C MET A 1 72.47 31.14 18.86
N ARG A 2 72.00 30.20 19.69
CA ARG A 2 71.18 29.07 19.23
C ARG A 2 69.82 29.56 18.75
N SER A 3 69.22 28.87 17.78
CA SER A 3 67.90 29.19 17.22
C SER A 3 66.92 28.06 17.50
N ARG A 4 65.72 28.41 17.98
CA ARG A 4 64.62 27.46 18.10
C ARG A 4 64.23 26.96 16.70
N PRO A 5 64.16 25.64 16.47
CA PRO A 5 63.78 25.12 15.16
C PRO A 5 62.28 25.33 14.90
N ASP A 6 61.94 25.69 13.67
CA ASP A 6 60.57 25.65 13.17
C ASP A 6 60.23 24.22 12.75
N VAL A 7 59.05 23.74 13.13
CA VAL A 7 58.59 22.37 12.80
C VAL A 7 57.45 22.48 11.79
N THR A 8 57.47 21.64 10.77
CA THR A 8 56.35 21.45 9.85
C THR A 8 56.21 19.97 9.57
N VAL A 9 54.96 19.50 9.49
CA VAL A 9 54.64 18.10 9.22
C VAL A 9 53.87 17.98 7.92
N TYR A 10 54.29 17.06 7.04
CA TYR A 10 53.56 16.67 5.85
C TYR A 10 53.15 15.20 5.95
N LEU A 11 51.96 14.89 5.43
CA LEU A 11 51.35 13.56 5.50
C LEU A 11 51.24 12.97 4.09
N ASP A 12 51.64 11.71 3.95
CA ASP A 12 51.41 10.91 2.75
C ASP A 12 50.82 9.54 3.16
N PRO A 13 49.54 9.25 2.83
CA PRO A 13 48.58 10.11 2.13
C PRO A 13 48.07 11.28 3.00
N ALA A 14 47.58 12.35 2.36
CA ALA A 14 47.01 13.52 3.05
C ALA A 14 45.68 13.21 3.78
N GLU A 15 44.93 12.21 3.30
CA GLU A 15 43.69 11.73 3.91
C GLU A 15 43.79 10.23 4.22
N PRO A 16 44.55 9.85 5.27
CA PRO A 16 44.75 8.45 5.60
C PRO A 16 43.47 7.77 6.06
N THR A 17 43.37 6.47 5.79
CA THR A 17 42.29 5.59 6.24
C THR A 17 42.85 4.46 7.11
N ALA A 18 41.97 3.78 7.84
CA ALA A 18 42.36 2.64 8.65
C ALA A 18 43.00 1.54 7.79
N GLY A 19 44.16 1.02 8.21
CA GLY A 19 44.95 0.04 7.45
C GLY A 19 46.03 0.63 6.54
N ASP A 20 46.03 1.94 6.29
CA ASP A 20 47.07 2.59 5.50
C ASP A 20 48.41 2.63 6.26
N THR A 21 49.51 2.78 5.52
CA THR A 21 50.77 3.22 6.11
C THR A 21 50.85 4.74 5.97
N LEU A 22 50.74 5.45 7.10
CA LEU A 22 50.86 6.91 7.12
C LEU A 22 52.33 7.29 7.19
N ARG A 23 52.86 7.83 6.10
CA ARG A 23 54.19 8.43 6.06
C ARG A 23 54.12 9.89 6.52
N VAL A 24 54.89 10.19 7.54
CA VAL A 24 54.99 11.51 8.17
C VAL A 24 56.37 12.08 7.90
N HIS A 25 56.42 13.21 7.21
CA HIS A 25 57.64 13.98 6.98
C HIS A 25 57.74 15.11 8.01
N VAL A 26 58.73 15.03 8.89
CA VAL A 26 59.01 16.06 9.89
C VAL A 26 60.12 16.96 9.39
N HIS A 27 59.77 18.18 9.02
CA HIS A 27 60.72 19.20 8.58
C HIS A 27 61.10 20.08 9.76
N LEU A 28 62.37 20.05 10.14
CA LEU A 28 62.96 20.89 11.18
C LEU A 28 63.84 21.94 10.53
N LYS A 29 63.43 23.21 10.57
CA LYS A 29 64.21 24.33 10.03
C LYS A 29 64.96 25.05 11.15
N SER A 30 66.29 25.00 11.13
CA SER A 30 67.15 25.74 12.07
C SER A 30 67.91 26.86 11.36
N LYS A 31 68.08 28.01 12.03
CA LYS A 31 68.88 29.14 11.51
C LYS A 31 70.35 29.05 11.91
N THR A 32 70.64 28.24 12.93
CA THR A 32 71.97 28.07 13.52
C THR A 32 72.19 26.61 13.88
N GLU A 33 73.43 26.26 14.22
CA GLU A 33 73.74 24.94 14.75
C GLU A 33 73.07 24.75 16.12
N THR A 34 72.12 23.82 16.20
CA THR A 34 71.32 23.57 17.41
C THR A 34 71.45 22.10 17.83
N PRO A 35 72.15 21.78 18.93
CA PRO A 35 72.19 20.42 19.46
C PRO A 35 70.81 20.01 20.00
N PHE A 36 70.51 18.72 19.94
CA PHE A 36 69.31 18.13 20.52
C PHE A 36 69.64 16.78 21.17
N ASP A 37 68.99 16.46 22.29
CA ASP A 37 69.18 15.20 23.02
C ASP A 37 68.34 14.06 22.40
N ALA A 38 67.21 14.41 21.81
CA ALA A 38 66.37 13.52 21.01
C ALA A 38 65.30 14.29 20.24
N ILE A 39 64.71 13.62 19.24
CA ILE A 39 63.45 14.04 18.63
C ILE A 39 62.46 12.89 18.81
N ASP A 40 61.38 13.13 19.54
CA ASP A 40 60.26 12.19 19.65
C ASP A 40 59.16 12.60 18.68
N VAL A 41 58.66 11.65 17.91
CA VAL A 41 57.48 11.83 17.07
C VAL A 41 56.47 10.77 17.43
N GLU A 42 55.31 11.19 17.93
CA GLU A 42 54.26 10.30 18.41
C GLU A 42 52.94 10.56 17.68
N LEU A 43 52.32 9.50 17.16
CA LEU A 43 50.93 9.48 16.73
C LEU A 43 50.05 8.96 17.87
N VAL A 44 49.14 9.78 18.36
CA VAL A 44 48.18 9.40 19.40
C VAL A 44 46.76 9.60 18.94
N GLY A 45 45.95 8.54 18.99
CA GLY A 45 44.51 8.58 18.75
C GLY A 45 43.74 8.52 20.06
N ARG A 46 42.75 9.40 20.24
CA ARG A 46 41.90 9.45 21.44
C ARG A 46 40.44 9.50 21.04
N GLU A 47 39.63 8.79 21.82
CA GLU A 47 38.19 8.87 21.73
C GLU A 47 37.60 9.26 23.07
N SER A 48 36.65 10.19 23.02
CA SER A 48 35.87 10.59 24.18
C SER A 48 34.38 10.66 23.85
N ARG A 49 33.54 10.25 24.82
CA ARG A 49 32.09 10.28 24.72
C ARG A 49 31.49 10.78 26.02
N TYR A 50 30.54 11.71 25.94
CA TYR A 50 29.80 12.19 27.10
C TYR A 50 29.12 11.03 27.84
N LYS A 51 29.30 10.98 29.16
CA LYS A 51 28.74 9.97 30.05
C LYS A 51 27.53 10.53 30.80
N ARG A 52 27.75 11.59 31.58
CA ARG A 52 26.71 12.25 32.40
C ARG A 52 27.20 13.60 32.90
N THR A 53 26.26 14.43 33.35
CA THR A 53 26.55 15.64 34.11
C THR A 53 26.29 15.34 35.59
N SER A 54 27.30 15.49 36.43
CA SER A 54 27.13 15.42 37.89
C SER A 54 27.00 16.83 38.44
N SER A 55 25.98 17.06 39.28
CA SER A 55 25.83 18.30 40.05
C SER A 55 26.25 18.06 41.49
N SER A 56 27.11 18.93 42.02
CA SER A 56 27.42 18.98 43.45
C SER A 56 27.28 20.43 43.89
N GLY A 57 26.21 20.72 44.65
CA GLY A 57 25.83 22.10 44.98
C GLY A 57 25.56 22.94 43.72
N LYS A 58 26.25 24.09 43.61
CA LYS A 58 26.15 25.02 42.46
C LYS A 58 27.04 24.62 41.27
N THR A 59 27.87 23.58 41.40
CA THR A 59 28.85 23.20 40.37
C THR A 59 28.32 22.03 39.52
N ARG A 60 28.28 22.23 38.20
CA ARG A 60 27.97 21.18 37.20
C ARG A 60 29.26 20.74 36.50
N THR A 61 29.59 19.46 36.58
CA THR A 61 30.75 18.87 35.89
C THR A 61 30.30 17.82 34.89
N ARG A 62 30.71 17.97 33.62
CA ARG A 62 30.48 16.96 32.58
C ARG A 62 31.54 15.86 32.69
N ARG A 63 31.11 14.61 32.77
CA ARG A 63 31.98 13.43 32.77
C ARG A 63 31.93 12.75 31.41
N TYR A 64 33.06 12.24 30.96
CA TYR A 64 33.23 11.58 29.67
C TYR A 64 33.85 10.20 29.88
N HIS A 65 33.44 9.22 29.07
CA HIS A 65 34.28 8.06 28.80
C HIS A 65 35.44 8.51 27.92
N ARG A 66 36.63 7.95 28.16
CA ARG A 66 37.83 8.25 27.40
C ARG A 66 38.59 6.96 27.16
N ARG A 67 39.19 6.83 25.98
CA ARG A 67 40.15 5.77 25.68
C ARG A 67 41.22 6.28 24.71
N GLU A 68 42.40 5.70 24.85
CA GLU A 68 43.45 5.79 23.84
C GLU A 68 43.18 4.70 22.79
N ILE A 69 43.09 5.09 21.54
CA ILE A 69 42.80 4.21 20.39
C ILE A 69 44.09 3.59 19.89
N VAL A 70 45.13 4.42 19.80
CA VAL A 70 46.44 4.05 19.27
C VAL A 70 47.50 5.00 19.82
N ARG A 71 48.70 4.48 20.04
CA ARG A 71 49.91 5.25 20.31
C ARG A 71 51.08 4.59 19.59
N LEU A 72 51.59 5.27 18.56
CA LEU A 72 52.77 4.84 17.82
C LEU A 72 53.81 5.94 17.95
N GLY A 73 55.08 5.57 18.12
CA GLY A 73 56.14 6.56 18.32
C GLY A 73 57.45 6.14 17.68
N LYS A 74 58.24 7.13 17.29
CA LYS A 74 59.63 6.95 16.86
C LYS A 74 60.48 8.01 17.54
N ARG A 75 61.57 7.55 18.15
CA ARG A 75 62.59 8.41 18.76
C ARG A 75 63.83 8.41 17.89
N PHE A 76 64.31 9.60 17.54
CA PHE A 76 65.61 9.80 16.94
C PHE A 76 66.63 10.11 18.04
N PRO A 77 67.81 9.47 18.02
CA PRO A 77 68.85 9.69 19.02
C PRO A 77 69.41 11.11 18.93
N ALA A 78 70.18 11.51 19.94
CA ALA A 78 70.84 12.82 20.02
C ALA A 78 71.61 13.18 18.73
N GLY A 79 71.67 14.46 18.43
CA GLY A 79 72.35 14.97 17.26
C GLY A 79 72.44 16.49 17.24
N VAL A 80 72.80 17.03 16.07
CA VAL A 80 72.94 18.47 15.86
C VAL A 80 72.20 18.88 14.59
N LEU A 81 71.25 19.81 14.72
CA LEU A 81 70.60 20.45 13.58
C LEU A 81 71.55 21.47 12.97
N GLN A 82 71.99 21.23 11.75
CA GLN A 82 72.75 22.20 10.97
C GLN A 82 71.83 23.34 10.48
N PRO A 83 72.36 24.56 10.23
CA PRO A 83 71.60 25.61 9.57
C PRO A 83 70.98 25.11 8.25
N GLY A 84 69.67 25.28 8.09
CA GLY A 84 68.92 24.71 6.97
C GLY A 84 67.71 23.90 7.43
N THR A 85 67.27 22.96 6.60
CA THR A 85 66.13 22.08 6.87
C THR A 85 66.61 20.63 6.95
N LEU A 86 66.30 19.98 8.07
CA LEU A 86 66.39 18.53 8.22
C LEU A 86 65.00 17.94 7.92
N ASP A 87 64.93 16.97 7.01
CA ASP A 87 63.73 16.17 6.75
C ASP A 87 63.92 14.76 7.33
N GLN A 88 62.91 14.29 8.06
CA GLN A 88 62.85 12.95 8.63
C GLN A 88 61.51 12.31 8.29
N ALA A 89 61.56 11.23 7.51
CA ALA A 89 60.38 10.43 7.17
C ALA A 89 60.16 9.29 8.18
N ILE A 90 58.90 9.08 8.56
CA ILE A 90 58.47 8.09 9.53
C ILE A 90 57.22 7.39 9.01
N ASP A 91 57.25 6.07 8.95
CA ASP A 91 56.10 5.28 8.55
C ASP A 91 55.37 4.78 9.79
N PHE A 92 54.10 5.18 9.94
CA PHE A 92 53.19 4.68 10.96
C PHE A 92 52.16 3.71 10.33
N PRO A 93 52.23 2.40 10.60
CA PRO A 93 51.22 1.46 10.14
C PRO A 93 49.92 1.67 10.93
N LEU A 94 48.88 2.18 10.27
CA LEU A 94 47.60 2.45 10.91
C LEU A 94 46.80 1.14 11.08
N PRO A 95 46.30 0.82 12.30
CA PRO A 95 45.46 -0.36 12.49
C PRO A 95 44.20 -0.35 11.62
N HIS A 96 43.78 -1.53 11.13
CA HIS A 96 42.58 -1.68 10.30
C HIS A 96 41.26 -1.30 11.00
N GLY A 97 41.24 -1.25 12.34
CA GLY A 97 40.05 -0.95 13.15
C GLY A 97 39.97 0.50 13.63
N LEU A 98 40.79 1.42 13.12
CA LEU A 98 40.73 2.82 13.54
C LEU A 98 39.41 3.48 13.12
N PRO A 99 38.63 4.08 14.04
CA PRO A 99 37.50 4.91 13.66
C PRO A 99 37.96 6.21 12.98
N PRO A 100 37.11 6.84 12.15
CA PRO A 100 37.45 8.11 11.52
C PRO A 100 37.56 9.25 12.55
N THR A 101 38.31 10.29 12.20
CA THR A 101 38.30 11.58 12.91
C THR A 101 36.89 12.15 12.88
N TYR A 102 36.34 12.48 14.03
CA TYR A 102 34.94 12.87 14.18
C TYR A 102 34.73 13.77 15.39
N ARG A 103 33.84 14.76 15.28
CA ARG A 103 33.51 15.67 16.38
C ARG A 103 32.02 16.02 16.35
N SER A 104 31.38 15.95 17.51
CA SER A 104 30.00 16.37 17.74
C SER A 104 29.89 17.10 19.09
N GLY A 105 28.67 17.53 19.45
CA GLY A 105 28.39 18.08 20.78
C GLY A 105 28.59 17.09 21.94
N TYR A 106 28.69 15.78 21.65
CA TYR A 106 28.75 14.72 22.66
C TYR A 106 29.97 13.81 22.55
N SER A 107 30.63 13.76 21.40
CA SER A 107 31.76 12.85 21.14
C SER A 107 32.90 13.53 20.41
N THR A 108 34.12 13.04 20.61
CA THR A 108 35.29 13.46 19.85
C THR A 108 36.20 12.26 19.65
N ILE A 109 36.58 12.02 18.39
CA ILE A 109 37.61 11.08 17.95
C ILE A 109 38.65 11.91 17.23
N GLU A 110 39.84 12.00 17.80
CA GLU A 110 40.93 12.84 17.29
C GLU A 110 42.24 12.06 17.24
N TYR A 111 43.04 12.36 16.23
CA TYR A 111 44.37 11.79 16.04
C TYR A 111 45.35 12.94 15.93
N GLU A 112 46.44 12.85 16.67
CA GLU A 112 47.42 13.91 16.78
C GLU A 112 48.82 13.35 16.52
N ILE A 113 49.59 14.01 15.65
CA ILE A 113 51.05 13.86 15.63
C ILE A 113 51.63 14.91 16.55
N SER A 114 52.41 14.46 17.52
CA SER A 114 53.19 15.31 18.41
C SER A 114 54.67 15.18 18.06
N VAL A 115 55.34 16.30 17.81
CA VAL A 115 56.78 16.37 17.57
C VAL A 115 57.42 17.11 18.74
N HIS A 116 58.30 16.44 19.46
CA HIS A 116 59.02 16.99 20.60
C HIS A 116 60.53 16.92 20.37
N VAL A 117 61.16 18.08 20.18
CA VAL A 117 62.61 18.22 20.07
C VAL A 117 63.17 18.64 21.42
N HIS A 118 63.92 17.73 22.05
CA HIS A 118 64.58 17.94 23.34
C HIS A 118 65.87 18.71 23.14
N ILE A 119 65.99 19.93 23.67
CA ILE A 119 67.15 20.81 23.44
C ILE A 119 67.91 21.03 24.75
N PRO A 120 69.18 20.59 24.86
CA PRO A 120 69.91 20.64 26.11
C PRO A 120 70.12 22.08 26.58
N TRP A 121 69.73 22.34 27.83
CA TRP A 121 69.86 23.65 28.50
C TRP A 121 69.16 24.80 27.77
N TRP A 122 68.08 24.49 27.04
CA TRP A 122 67.25 25.43 26.30
C TRP A 122 65.78 24.97 26.32
N PRO A 123 64.78 25.86 26.14
CA PRO A 123 63.39 25.41 26.02
C PRO A 123 63.15 24.49 24.82
N ASP A 124 62.51 23.36 25.06
CA ASP A 124 62.16 22.38 24.03
C ASP A 124 61.22 22.96 22.96
N ARG A 125 61.21 22.31 21.80
CA ARG A 125 60.24 22.57 20.75
C ARG A 125 59.20 21.46 20.74
N HIS A 126 57.98 21.81 21.10
CA HIS A 126 56.83 20.91 21.07
C HIS A 126 55.76 21.48 20.15
N GLU A 127 55.34 20.69 19.16
CA GLU A 127 54.28 21.02 18.22
C GLU A 127 53.34 19.83 18.04
N THR A 128 52.05 20.11 17.83
CA THR A 128 51.00 19.09 17.67
C THR A 128 50.14 19.38 16.44
N TYR A 129 49.85 18.35 15.66
CA TYR A 129 49.10 18.44 14.40
C TYR A 129 47.95 17.43 14.39
N VAL A 130 46.73 17.87 14.10
CA VAL A 130 45.55 16.99 14.00
C VAL A 130 45.51 16.31 12.63
N ILE A 131 45.27 14.99 12.62
CA ILE A 131 45.20 14.18 11.41
C ILE A 131 43.73 13.83 11.09
N PRO A 132 43.29 14.00 9.83
CA PRO A 132 41.96 13.59 9.40
C PRO A 132 41.96 12.11 8.95
N ILE A 133 41.85 11.17 9.89
CA ILE A 133 41.60 9.76 9.54
C ILE A 133 40.20 9.67 8.93
N ARG A 134 40.09 9.17 7.71
CA ARG A 134 38.82 9.05 6.99
C ARG A 134 38.27 7.61 7.05
N VAL A 135 36.97 7.48 6.81
CA VAL A 135 36.35 6.17 6.57
C VAL A 135 36.94 5.57 5.27
N PRO A 136 37.27 4.26 5.24
CA PRO A 136 37.74 3.59 4.02
C PRO A 136 36.77 3.74 2.85
N THR A 137 37.31 3.75 1.63
CA THR A 137 36.46 3.75 0.43
C THR A 137 35.93 2.35 0.14
N THR A 138 34.63 2.25 -0.13
CA THR A 138 33.98 1.03 -0.61
C THR A 138 33.99 1.01 -2.13
N ARG A 139 34.05 -0.18 -2.74
CA ARG A 139 33.90 -0.30 -4.20
C ARG A 139 32.46 0.02 -4.58
N ALA A 140 32.26 0.86 -5.60
CA ALA A 140 30.92 1.13 -6.13
C ALA A 140 30.24 -0.17 -6.59
N ALA A 141 29.13 -0.52 -5.94
CA ALA A 141 28.29 -1.66 -6.29
C ALA A 141 27.10 -1.22 -7.17
N PRO A 142 26.47 -2.15 -7.92
CA PRO A 142 25.24 -1.84 -8.65
C PRO A 142 24.15 -1.34 -7.70
N PRO A 143 23.32 -0.37 -8.13
CA PRO A 143 22.20 0.12 -7.34
C PRO A 143 21.18 -0.99 -7.05
N GLU A 144 20.55 -0.90 -5.88
CA GLU A 144 19.46 -1.78 -5.44
C GLU A 144 18.18 -0.96 -5.24
N PRO A 145 17.38 -0.76 -6.29
CA PRO A 145 16.20 0.08 -6.21
C PRO A 145 15.11 -0.54 -5.33
N ARG A 146 14.47 0.26 -4.47
CA ARG A 146 13.45 -0.20 -3.53
C ARG A 146 12.35 0.84 -3.34
N VAL A 147 11.13 0.36 -3.03
CA VAL A 147 10.02 1.21 -2.59
C VAL A 147 9.80 1.05 -1.09
N PHE A 148 9.50 2.16 -0.43
CA PHE A 148 9.10 2.27 0.96
C PHE A 148 7.74 2.94 1.04
N THR A 149 7.00 2.64 2.10
CA THR A 149 5.69 3.23 2.38
C THR A 149 5.59 3.62 3.84
N SER A 150 4.88 4.71 4.16
CA SER A 150 4.60 5.14 5.53
C SER A 150 3.67 4.19 6.28
N GLN A 151 3.08 3.23 5.58
CA GLN A 151 2.17 2.26 6.14
C GLN A 151 2.78 0.88 6.30
N ALA A 152 2.60 0.30 7.48
CA ALA A 152 2.92 -1.10 7.74
C ALA A 152 1.67 -1.98 7.54
N GLY A 153 1.81 -3.08 6.80
CA GLY A 153 0.74 -4.06 6.59
C GLY A 153 0.22 -4.12 5.14
N GLU A 154 -0.80 -4.95 4.91
CA GLU A 154 -1.39 -5.18 3.58
C GLU A 154 -2.49 -4.17 3.21
N HIS A 155 -2.93 -3.34 4.17
CA HIS A 155 -4.12 -2.48 4.07
C HIS A 155 -3.78 -1.01 4.24
N ARG A 156 -4.46 -0.14 3.48
CA ARG A 156 -4.22 1.30 3.37
C ARG A 156 -4.80 2.15 4.51
N GLY A 157 -5.64 1.59 5.39
CA GLY A 157 -6.24 2.36 6.50
C GLY A 157 -6.91 3.66 6.02
N GLU A 158 -7.20 4.57 6.95
CA GLU A 158 -7.77 5.90 6.62
C GLU A 158 -6.72 7.01 6.52
N ASP A 159 -5.50 6.73 6.96
CA ASP A 159 -4.41 7.71 7.00
C ASP A 159 -3.77 7.89 5.61
N PRO A 160 -3.38 9.13 5.26
CA PRO A 160 -2.62 9.36 4.04
C PRO A 160 -1.31 8.56 4.00
N VAL A 161 -0.98 8.06 2.82
CA VAL A 161 0.19 7.21 2.59
C VAL A 161 1.22 7.96 1.74
N ILE A 162 2.47 7.95 2.21
CA ILE A 162 3.64 8.38 1.46
C ILE A 162 4.31 7.15 0.88
N GLU A 163 4.49 7.11 -0.44
CA GLU A 163 5.35 6.14 -1.11
C GLU A 163 6.66 6.82 -1.54
N LEU A 164 7.79 6.17 -1.26
CA LEU A 164 9.11 6.61 -1.68
C LEU A 164 9.80 5.50 -2.46
N SER A 165 10.16 5.78 -3.70
CA SER A 165 11.07 4.96 -4.50
C SER A 165 12.47 5.55 -4.46
N LEU A 166 13.46 4.74 -4.13
CA LEU A 166 14.87 5.11 -4.14
C LEU A 166 15.63 4.23 -5.13
N GLU A 167 16.59 4.83 -5.83
CA GLU A 167 17.55 4.09 -6.64
C GLU A 167 18.42 3.16 -5.78
N ASP A 168 18.73 3.58 -4.54
CA ASP A 168 19.50 2.80 -3.56
C ASP A 168 19.41 3.44 -2.16
N GLN A 169 19.71 2.66 -1.12
CA GLN A 169 19.83 3.15 0.26
C GLN A 169 21.26 3.62 0.60
N ARG A 170 22.23 3.40 -0.29
CA ARG A 170 23.62 3.87 -0.16
C ARG A 170 23.78 5.23 -0.84
N LEU A 171 24.11 6.23 -0.03
CA LEU A 171 24.32 7.63 -0.41
C LEU A 171 25.82 7.88 -0.62
N PRO A 172 26.31 7.91 -1.87
CA PRO A 172 27.70 8.26 -2.14
C PRO A 172 27.96 9.73 -1.80
N VAL A 173 28.95 10.01 -0.95
CA VAL A 173 29.44 11.37 -0.73
C VAL A 173 29.89 11.97 -2.07
N HIS A 174 29.56 13.23 -2.34
CA HIS A 174 29.72 13.92 -3.64
C HIS A 174 28.89 13.36 -4.80
N GLY A 175 28.06 12.33 -4.58
CA GLY A 175 27.22 11.76 -5.62
C GLY A 175 25.85 12.41 -5.69
N SER A 176 24.91 11.70 -6.32
CA SER A 176 23.50 12.09 -6.35
C SER A 176 22.61 10.98 -5.82
N LEU A 177 21.53 11.35 -5.15
CA LEU A 177 20.41 10.46 -4.84
C LEU A 177 19.27 10.73 -5.81
N THR A 178 18.78 9.68 -6.44
CA THR A 178 17.65 9.71 -7.37
C THR A 178 16.51 8.86 -6.81
N GLY A 179 15.29 9.36 -6.94
CA GLY A 179 14.09 8.70 -6.43
C GLY A 179 12.82 9.36 -6.93
N ALA A 180 11.67 8.88 -6.44
CA ALA A 180 10.37 9.46 -6.70
C ALA A 180 9.47 9.30 -5.47
N ILE A 181 8.55 10.25 -5.27
CA ILE A 181 7.58 10.23 -4.18
C ILE A 181 6.18 10.32 -4.74
N ALA A 182 5.23 9.62 -4.13
CA ALA A 182 3.80 9.85 -4.36
C ALA A 182 3.08 9.91 -3.03
N LEU A 183 2.02 10.71 -2.97
CA LEU A 183 1.11 10.77 -1.82
C LEU A 183 -0.27 10.34 -2.25
N THR A 184 -0.90 9.50 -1.44
CA THR A 184 -2.24 8.99 -1.70
C THR A 184 -3.06 9.09 -0.41
N GLY A 185 -4.37 9.28 -0.52
CA GLY A 185 -5.31 9.31 0.60
C GLY A 185 -5.33 10.65 1.31
N LEU A 186 -5.01 11.74 0.61
CA LEU A 186 -4.98 13.06 1.21
C LEU A 186 -6.40 13.53 1.55
N GLY A 187 -7.40 13.15 0.75
CA GLY A 187 -8.77 13.66 0.87
C GLY A 187 -8.75 15.17 0.71
N ASP A 188 -9.40 15.89 1.63
CA ASP A 188 -9.46 17.36 1.60
C ASP A 188 -8.22 18.05 2.21
N ARG A 189 -7.23 17.28 2.69
CA ARG A 189 -6.04 17.84 3.33
C ARG A 189 -5.19 18.60 2.31
N LYS A 190 -4.89 19.86 2.62
CA LYS A 190 -3.95 20.68 1.84
C LYS A 190 -2.55 20.58 2.41
N LEU A 191 -1.56 20.45 1.53
CA LEU A 191 -0.14 20.49 1.86
C LEU A 191 0.46 21.85 1.53
N ARG A 192 1.37 22.31 2.39
CA ARG A 192 2.21 23.48 2.13
C ARG A 192 3.37 23.14 1.21
N ARG A 193 4.04 22.01 1.45
CA ARG A 193 5.18 21.52 0.67
C ARG A 193 5.52 20.08 1.05
N ILE A 194 6.40 19.47 0.25
CA ILE A 194 7.00 18.16 0.51
C ILE A 194 8.50 18.35 0.64
N GLU A 195 9.05 17.89 1.75
CA GLU A 195 10.47 17.95 2.07
C GLU A 195 11.09 16.56 2.08
N LEU A 196 12.36 16.50 1.71
CA LEU A 196 13.25 15.37 1.96
C LEU A 196 14.32 15.83 2.92
N ALA A 197 14.62 15.05 3.94
CA ALA A 197 15.70 15.33 4.86
C ALA A 197 16.61 14.12 5.04
N THR A 198 17.91 14.38 5.17
CA THR A 198 18.88 13.40 5.66
C THR A 198 19.29 13.78 7.08
N SER A 199 19.07 12.88 8.03
CA SER A 199 19.44 13.08 9.44
C SER A 199 20.55 12.12 9.85
N ALA A 200 21.66 12.67 10.35
CA ALA A 200 22.74 11.92 10.99
C ALA A 200 22.38 11.67 12.46
N ILE A 201 22.33 10.41 12.85
CA ILE A 201 21.95 9.97 14.20
C ILE A 201 23.17 9.38 14.88
N GLU A 202 23.63 10.05 15.93
CA GLU A 202 24.70 9.55 16.78
C GLU A 202 24.10 8.77 17.95
N THR A 203 24.46 7.49 18.05
CA THR A 203 24.03 6.59 19.13
C THR A 203 25.23 6.23 20.00
N ALA A 204 25.10 6.38 21.32
CA ALA A 204 26.12 5.90 22.26
C ALA A 204 26.09 4.37 22.38
N LEU A 205 27.24 3.72 22.27
CA LEU A 205 27.42 2.29 22.51
C LEU A 205 27.97 1.98 23.92
N VAL A 206 28.28 3.02 24.68
CA VAL A 206 28.66 2.96 26.10
C VAL A 206 27.63 3.68 26.97
N THR A 207 27.58 3.37 28.27
CA THR A 207 26.61 3.96 29.20
C THR A 207 26.65 5.50 29.15
N SER A 208 25.57 6.12 28.73
CA SER A 208 25.44 7.57 28.55
C SER A 208 24.05 8.01 28.98
N THR A 209 23.94 9.15 29.64
CA THR A 209 22.63 9.79 29.90
C THR A 209 22.11 10.56 28.69
N ALA A 210 22.94 10.77 27.67
CA ALA A 210 22.49 11.24 26.37
C ALA A 210 22.09 10.02 25.52
N GLY A 211 20.82 9.96 25.12
CA GLY A 211 20.30 8.98 24.17
C GLY A 211 20.76 9.24 22.73
N PRO A 212 20.17 8.55 21.74
CA PRO A 212 20.40 8.86 20.33
C PRO A 212 20.09 10.34 20.05
N ALA A 213 21.00 11.02 19.35
CA ALA A 213 20.87 12.44 19.05
C ALA A 213 21.04 12.68 17.55
N GLU A 214 20.19 13.55 16.99
CA GLU A 214 20.43 14.10 15.66
C GLU A 214 21.58 15.11 15.76
N VAL A 215 22.67 14.85 15.03
CA VAL A 215 23.91 15.65 15.07
C VAL A 215 24.13 16.48 13.80
N ASP A 216 23.46 16.13 12.71
CA ASP A 216 23.40 16.91 11.48
C ASP A 216 22.06 16.63 10.77
N ARG A 217 21.48 17.66 10.13
CA ARG A 217 20.28 17.54 9.31
C ARG A 217 20.40 18.42 8.08
N ARG A 218 20.13 17.83 6.91
CA ARG A 218 20.05 18.53 5.62
C ARG A 218 18.65 18.33 5.05
N THR A 219 18.03 19.40 4.58
CA THR A 219 16.66 19.39 4.06
C THR A 219 16.63 19.97 2.65
N TRP A 220 15.83 19.34 1.79
CA TRP A 220 15.53 19.78 0.44
C TRP A 220 14.02 19.87 0.27
N THR A 221 13.52 20.99 -0.27
CA THR A 221 12.13 21.07 -0.73
C THR A 221 12.03 20.38 -2.08
N LEU A 222 11.18 19.35 -2.17
CA LEU A 222 10.94 18.61 -3.40
C LEU A 222 9.75 19.15 -4.20
N PHE A 223 8.75 19.69 -3.52
CA PHE A 223 7.54 20.21 -4.14
C PHE A 223 6.89 21.27 -3.25
N GLU A 224 6.38 22.34 -3.85
CA GLU A 224 5.63 23.40 -3.15
C GLU A 224 4.13 23.24 -3.44
N GLY A 225 3.31 23.33 -2.39
CA GLY A 225 1.86 23.14 -2.46
C GLY A 225 1.40 21.68 -2.36
N THR A 226 0.15 21.45 -2.79
CA THR A 226 -0.49 20.13 -2.77
C THR A 226 -0.40 19.50 -4.17
N PRO A 227 0.33 18.39 -4.36
CA PRO A 227 0.33 17.70 -5.64
C PRO A 227 -1.03 17.05 -5.88
N GLU A 228 -1.31 16.73 -7.14
CA GLU A 228 -2.44 15.87 -7.48
C GLU A 228 -2.24 14.48 -6.86
N GLU A 229 -3.29 13.94 -6.24
CA GLU A 229 -3.22 12.68 -5.51
C GLU A 229 -2.68 11.53 -6.39
N GLY A 230 -1.74 10.78 -5.85
CA GLY A 230 -1.07 9.65 -6.49
C GLY A 230 -0.12 10.03 -7.63
N THR A 231 0.08 11.32 -7.91
CA THR A 231 1.07 11.74 -8.91
C THR A 231 2.48 11.45 -8.41
N SER A 232 3.30 10.85 -9.28
CA SER A 232 4.72 10.61 -9.00
C SER A 232 5.52 11.89 -9.19
N ILE A 233 6.25 12.30 -8.15
CA ILE A 233 7.15 13.45 -8.12
C ILE A 233 8.58 12.92 -8.15
N PRO A 234 9.24 12.87 -9.32
CA PRO A 234 10.63 12.45 -9.42
C PRO A 234 11.55 13.51 -8.83
N PHE A 235 12.65 13.07 -8.22
CA PHE A 235 13.69 13.97 -7.71
C PHE A 235 15.10 13.45 -7.98
N ARG A 236 16.04 14.40 -8.04
CA ARG A 236 17.48 14.13 -8.04
C ARG A 236 18.17 15.19 -7.21
N ILE A 237 18.81 14.79 -6.12
CA ILE A 237 19.52 15.70 -5.23
C ILE A 237 21.01 15.36 -5.17
N GLY A 238 21.87 16.37 -5.05
CA GLY A 238 23.30 16.18 -4.80
C GLY A 238 23.54 15.88 -3.32
N ILE A 239 24.38 14.88 -3.03
CA ILE A 239 24.78 14.53 -1.67
C ILE A 239 25.99 15.38 -1.28
N PRO A 240 25.89 16.23 -0.23
CA PRO A 240 26.96 17.14 0.16
C PRO A 240 28.27 16.41 0.53
N ALA A 241 29.39 17.08 0.27
CA ALA A 241 30.72 16.61 0.59
C ALA A 241 30.98 16.50 2.10
N GLU A 242 30.29 17.36 2.85
CA GLU A 242 30.48 17.58 4.28
C GLU A 242 29.78 16.53 5.13
N LEU A 243 28.95 15.67 4.52
CA LEU A 243 28.31 14.57 5.24
C LEU A 243 29.37 13.58 5.72
N VAL A 244 29.35 13.30 7.02
CA VAL A 244 30.20 12.29 7.62
C VAL A 244 29.73 10.91 7.14
N PRO A 245 30.60 10.05 6.59
CA PRO A 245 30.19 8.70 6.23
C PRO A 245 29.71 7.90 7.44
N THR A 246 28.81 6.94 7.22
CA THR A 246 28.34 6.02 8.26
C THR A 246 29.52 5.23 8.83
N PHE A 247 29.65 5.20 10.17
CA PHE A 247 30.72 4.46 10.84
C PHE A 247 30.30 3.99 12.23
N HIS A 248 31.08 3.04 12.77
CA HIS A 248 30.99 2.63 14.16
C HIS A 248 32.37 2.70 14.82
N SER A 249 32.37 3.04 16.10
CA SER A 249 33.49 2.89 17.02
C SER A 249 33.01 2.16 18.27
N PRO A 250 33.90 1.69 19.14
CA PRO A 250 33.53 1.17 20.45
C PRO A 250 32.71 2.10 21.36
N PHE A 251 32.72 3.43 21.19
CA PHE A 251 31.87 4.32 22.01
C PHE A 251 30.63 4.83 21.30
N ILE A 252 30.61 4.91 19.97
CA ILE A 252 29.50 5.49 19.21
C ILE A 252 29.23 4.78 17.89
N ARG A 253 28.01 4.95 17.38
CA ARG A 253 27.63 4.66 16.01
C ARG A 253 26.99 5.89 15.39
N VAL A 254 27.33 6.20 14.15
CA VAL A 254 26.72 7.29 13.37
C VAL A 254 26.02 6.67 12.17
N ASP A 255 24.68 6.66 12.21
CA ASP A 255 23.81 6.14 11.16
C ASP A 255 23.04 7.28 10.50
N TYR A 256 22.47 7.02 9.32
CA TYR A 256 21.62 8.00 8.64
C TYR A 256 20.19 7.49 8.46
N ALA A 257 19.26 8.42 8.49
CA ALA A 257 17.90 8.21 8.02
C ALA A 257 17.56 9.26 6.96
N LEU A 258 16.90 8.81 5.91
CA LEU A 258 16.19 9.66 4.98
C LEU A 258 14.75 9.82 5.47
N GLU A 259 14.24 11.03 5.49
CA GLU A 259 12.90 11.34 5.97
C GLU A 259 12.16 12.16 4.90
N VAL A 260 11.06 11.63 4.39
CA VAL A 260 10.12 12.40 3.57
C VAL A 260 9.09 12.98 4.51
N VAL A 261 8.88 14.30 4.45
CA VAL A 261 7.88 15.01 5.25
C VAL A 261 6.90 15.73 4.34
N ALA A 262 5.62 15.41 4.46
CA ALA A 262 4.55 16.15 3.82
C ALA A 262 3.97 17.14 4.84
N VAL A 263 4.22 18.43 4.62
CA VAL A 263 3.86 19.49 5.57
C VAL A 263 2.39 19.84 5.40
N VAL A 264 1.54 19.47 6.36
CA VAL A 264 0.08 19.62 6.26
C VAL A 264 -0.33 21.03 6.70
N ALA A 265 -1.16 21.71 5.92
CA ALA A 265 -1.72 23.00 6.29
C ALA A 265 -2.70 22.82 7.46
N PHE A 266 -2.39 23.45 8.60
CA PHE A 266 -3.23 23.42 9.80
C PHE A 266 -3.48 22.01 10.36
N GLY A 267 -2.48 21.11 10.26
CA GLY A 267 -2.59 19.74 10.74
C GLY A 267 -1.26 19.16 11.21
N ARG A 268 -1.25 17.85 11.45
CA ARG A 268 -0.05 17.09 11.76
C ARG A 268 0.65 16.69 10.46
N ASP A 269 1.96 16.90 10.40
CA ASP A 269 2.77 16.50 9.27
C ASP A 269 2.82 14.97 9.13
N LEU A 270 2.83 14.52 7.88
CA LEU A 270 3.00 13.11 7.53
C LEU A 270 4.48 12.86 7.30
N SER A 271 5.00 11.73 7.79
CA SER A 271 6.41 11.40 7.61
C SER A 271 6.64 9.94 7.27
N LEU A 272 7.62 9.70 6.40
CA LEU A 272 8.16 8.39 6.08
C LEU A 272 9.66 8.42 6.33
N ARG A 273 10.14 7.57 7.25
CA ARG A 273 11.55 7.46 7.60
C ARG A 273 12.15 6.15 7.10
N VAL A 274 13.26 6.23 6.38
CA VAL A 274 13.96 5.10 5.76
C VAL A 274 15.43 5.11 6.20
N PRO A 275 15.97 3.98 6.70
CA PRO A 275 17.39 3.89 7.01
C PRO A 275 18.23 3.95 5.73
N VAL A 276 19.32 4.71 5.76
CA VAL A 276 20.27 4.86 4.64
C VAL A 276 21.69 4.87 5.19
N ALA A 277 22.67 4.56 4.33
CA ALA A 277 24.09 4.59 4.67
C ALA A 277 24.81 5.62 3.81
N VAL A 278 25.61 6.50 4.43
CA VAL A 278 26.47 7.43 3.70
C VAL A 278 27.84 6.79 3.52
N GLU A 279 28.32 6.71 2.27
CA GLU A 279 29.54 5.97 1.94
C GLU A 279 30.52 6.80 1.11
N ARG A 280 31.82 6.60 1.33
CA ARG A 280 32.85 7.01 0.37
C ARG A 280 33.03 5.89 -0.64
N GLN A 281 32.74 6.16 -1.91
CA GLN A 281 32.82 5.15 -2.96
C GLN A 281 34.00 5.39 -3.90
N LYS A 282 34.63 4.29 -4.36
CA LYS A 282 35.65 4.30 -5.41
C LYS A 282 35.10 3.67 -6.69
N GLY A 283 35.36 4.34 -7.82
CA GLY A 283 34.94 3.92 -9.15
C GLY A 283 33.62 4.53 -9.61
N LEU A 284 33.33 4.39 -10.91
CA LEU A 284 32.07 4.85 -11.48
C LEU A 284 30.95 3.88 -11.15
N ARG A 285 29.85 4.42 -10.64
CA ARG A 285 28.63 3.65 -10.39
C ARG A 285 27.81 3.54 -11.66
N LYS A 286 27.37 2.32 -11.99
CA LYS A 286 26.43 2.12 -13.10
C LYS A 286 25.05 2.68 -12.68
N PRO A 287 24.35 3.41 -13.57
CA PRO A 287 23.00 3.88 -13.27
C PRO A 287 22.04 2.69 -13.14
N ALA A 288 20.98 2.83 -12.34
CA ALA A 288 19.92 1.84 -12.31
C ALA A 288 19.20 1.77 -13.65
N LYS A 289 18.60 0.61 -13.95
CA LYS A 289 17.78 0.40 -15.16
C LYS A 289 16.47 1.19 -15.12
N GLY A 290 16.07 1.68 -13.96
CA GLY A 290 14.85 2.44 -13.71
C GLY A 290 14.54 2.52 -12.22
N LEU A 291 13.68 3.47 -11.85
CA LEU A 291 13.12 3.54 -10.52
C LEU A 291 11.88 2.64 -10.44
N PRO A 292 11.67 1.93 -9.32
CA PRO A 292 10.38 1.35 -9.01
C PRO A 292 9.25 2.40 -9.09
N LEU A 293 8.10 2.01 -9.63
CA LEU A 293 6.94 2.88 -9.76
C LEU A 293 6.34 3.22 -8.39
N VAL A 294 5.75 4.41 -8.28
CA VAL A 294 5.00 4.88 -7.10
C VAL A 294 3.68 5.52 -7.52
N GLY A 295 2.73 5.62 -6.58
CA GLY A 295 1.45 6.31 -6.79
C GLY A 295 0.58 5.64 -7.85
N LYS A 296 -0.12 6.45 -8.66
CA LYS A 296 -1.03 5.99 -9.72
C LYS A 296 -0.36 4.99 -10.66
N GLN A 297 0.88 5.23 -11.07
CA GLN A 297 1.59 4.32 -11.97
C GLN A 297 1.81 2.93 -11.36
N ARG A 298 2.17 2.88 -10.08
CA ARG A 298 2.30 1.62 -9.35
C ARG A 298 0.94 0.94 -9.22
N HIS A 299 -0.09 1.68 -8.84
CA HIS A 299 -1.45 1.19 -8.70
C HIS A 299 -1.97 0.56 -10.00
N LEU A 300 -1.82 1.25 -11.14
CA LEU A 300 -2.14 0.71 -12.47
C LEU A 300 -1.36 -0.57 -12.78
N SER A 301 -0.09 -0.63 -12.42
CA SER A 301 0.73 -1.84 -12.62
C SER A 301 0.25 -3.03 -11.79
N VAL A 302 -0.25 -2.78 -10.58
CA VAL A 302 -0.81 -3.81 -9.70
C VAL A 302 -2.07 -4.41 -10.31
N TRP A 303 -2.99 -3.57 -10.77
CA TRP A 303 -4.22 -4.01 -11.43
C TRP A 303 -3.96 -4.78 -12.72
N ARG A 304 -3.02 -4.31 -13.56
CA ARG A 304 -2.62 -5.02 -14.79
C ARG A 304 -2.05 -6.40 -14.49
N ALA A 305 -1.11 -6.47 -13.54
CA ALA A 305 -0.49 -7.75 -13.17
C ALA A 305 -1.51 -8.74 -12.58
N ALA A 306 -2.44 -8.27 -11.74
CA ALA A 306 -3.47 -9.13 -11.17
C ALA A 306 -4.44 -9.64 -12.25
N ALA A 307 -4.86 -8.77 -13.19
CA ALA A 307 -5.69 -9.19 -14.32
C ALA A 307 -4.99 -10.23 -15.21
N GLU A 308 -3.69 -10.06 -15.48
CA GLU A 308 -2.88 -11.03 -16.21
C GLU A 308 -2.77 -12.37 -15.47
N ALA A 309 -2.52 -12.34 -14.16
CA ALA A 309 -2.44 -13.55 -13.33
C ALA A 309 -3.78 -14.32 -13.30
N ILE A 310 -4.90 -13.61 -13.19
CA ILE A 310 -6.24 -14.20 -13.22
C ILE A 310 -6.56 -14.83 -14.59
N ARG A 311 -6.16 -14.18 -15.70
CA ARG A 311 -6.26 -14.77 -17.04
C ARG A 311 -5.41 -16.03 -17.17
N ALA A 312 -4.18 -16.00 -16.65
CA ALA A 312 -3.28 -17.15 -16.67
C ALA A 312 -3.81 -18.32 -15.83
N ALA A 313 -4.58 -18.05 -14.78
CA ALA A 313 -5.28 -19.04 -13.97
C ALA A 313 -6.55 -19.61 -14.65
N GLY A 314 -6.91 -19.14 -15.85
CA GLY A 314 -8.01 -19.66 -16.66
C GLY A 314 -9.38 -19.00 -16.42
N ALA A 315 -9.43 -17.86 -15.72
CA ALA A 315 -10.68 -17.14 -15.52
C ALA A 315 -11.09 -16.32 -16.75
N THR A 316 -12.41 -16.21 -16.97
CA THR A 316 -12.98 -15.41 -18.06
C THR A 316 -13.04 -13.94 -17.66
N VAL A 317 -12.06 -13.16 -18.11
CA VAL A 317 -12.10 -11.69 -17.98
C VAL A 317 -12.94 -11.12 -19.11
N VAL A 318 -14.06 -10.47 -18.76
CA VAL A 318 -15.00 -9.87 -19.71
C VAL A 318 -14.52 -8.48 -20.11
N ASP A 319 -14.10 -7.68 -19.14
CA ASP A 319 -13.63 -6.32 -19.34
C ASP A 319 -12.59 -5.94 -18.30
N PHE A 320 -11.69 -5.02 -18.64
CA PHE A 320 -10.68 -4.51 -17.73
C PHE A 320 -10.30 -3.07 -18.11
N ASP A 321 -10.69 -2.13 -17.25
CA ASP A 321 -10.25 -0.75 -17.32
C ASP A 321 -9.25 -0.48 -16.19
N PRO A 322 -7.93 -0.42 -16.48
CA PRO A 322 -6.93 -0.14 -15.47
C PRO A 322 -7.05 1.29 -14.93
N GLU A 323 -7.48 2.27 -15.74
CA GLU A 323 -7.49 3.68 -15.32
C GLU A 323 -8.58 3.96 -14.28
N GLN A 324 -9.71 3.27 -14.41
CA GLN A 324 -10.80 3.30 -13.43
C GLN A 324 -10.65 2.23 -12.33
N ALA A 325 -9.62 1.38 -12.41
CA ALA A 325 -9.43 0.24 -11.51
C ALA A 325 -10.68 -0.67 -11.46
N VAL A 326 -11.23 -0.97 -12.64
CA VAL A 326 -12.40 -1.83 -12.82
C VAL A 326 -12.00 -3.11 -13.53
N LEU A 327 -12.34 -4.25 -12.94
CA LEU A 327 -12.15 -5.58 -13.52
C LEU A 327 -13.49 -6.34 -13.52
N VAL A 328 -13.92 -6.78 -14.69
CA VAL A 328 -15.15 -7.56 -14.85
C VAL A 328 -14.81 -9.01 -15.23
N LEU A 329 -15.37 -9.94 -14.47
CA LEU A 329 -15.20 -11.38 -14.64
C LEU A 329 -16.57 -12.05 -14.87
N ASP A 330 -16.57 -13.18 -15.57
CA ASP A 330 -17.71 -14.12 -15.56
C ASP A 330 -17.30 -15.41 -14.87
N VAL A 331 -18.11 -15.84 -13.89
CA VAL A 331 -17.95 -17.13 -13.24
C VAL A 331 -19.30 -17.85 -13.27
N ARG A 332 -19.43 -18.80 -14.21
CA ARG A 332 -20.63 -19.63 -14.36
C ARG A 332 -21.91 -18.82 -14.54
N GLY A 333 -21.86 -17.73 -15.31
CA GLY A 333 -23.00 -16.86 -15.56
C GLY A 333 -23.33 -15.89 -14.42
N ILE A 334 -22.47 -15.81 -13.40
CA ILE A 334 -22.45 -14.70 -12.44
C ILE A 334 -21.40 -13.70 -12.90
N ARG A 335 -21.85 -12.48 -13.19
CA ARG A 335 -20.95 -11.38 -13.54
C ARG A 335 -20.40 -10.80 -12.24
N ILE A 336 -19.08 -10.70 -12.14
CA ILE A 336 -18.38 -10.10 -11.00
C ILE A 336 -17.72 -8.82 -11.49
N GLU A 337 -18.11 -7.68 -10.93
CA GLU A 337 -17.48 -6.40 -11.17
C GLU A 337 -16.67 -6.02 -9.93
N VAL A 338 -15.37 -5.83 -10.11
CA VAL A 338 -14.44 -5.51 -9.02
C VAL A 338 -13.88 -4.12 -9.22
N THR A 339 -14.06 -3.28 -8.21
CA THR A 339 -13.68 -1.86 -8.21
C THR A 339 -12.90 -1.50 -6.95
N GLU A 340 -12.16 -0.39 -7.01
CA GLU A 340 -11.65 0.26 -5.80
C GLU A 340 -12.47 1.52 -5.51
N GLU A 341 -13.01 1.61 -4.30
CA GLU A 341 -13.89 2.68 -3.86
C GLU A 341 -13.35 3.33 -2.59
N HIS A 342 -13.72 4.59 -2.35
CA HIS A 342 -13.56 5.24 -1.06
C HIS A 342 -14.91 5.35 -0.37
N ARG A 343 -15.09 4.66 0.77
CA ARG A 343 -16.35 4.65 1.52
C ARG A 343 -16.20 5.39 2.85
N GLU A 344 -17.18 6.20 3.18
CA GLU A 344 -17.22 6.95 4.44
C GLU A 344 -17.15 6.00 5.65
N GLY A 345 -16.20 6.24 6.57
CA GLY A 345 -15.97 5.43 7.76
C GLY A 345 -15.24 4.09 7.54
N LEU A 346 -14.92 3.75 6.29
CA LEU A 346 -14.12 2.57 5.92
C LEU A 346 -12.82 2.93 5.21
N GLY A 347 -12.78 4.13 4.62
CA GLY A 347 -11.71 4.59 3.78
C GLY A 347 -11.68 3.85 2.44
N PRO A 348 -10.49 3.71 1.83
CA PRO A 348 -10.31 2.99 0.58
C PRO A 348 -10.55 1.49 0.77
N CYS A 349 -11.30 0.89 -0.13
CA CYS A 349 -11.71 -0.50 -0.08
C CYS A 349 -11.81 -1.10 -1.48
N VAL A 350 -11.65 -2.41 -1.56
CA VAL A 350 -11.92 -3.17 -2.78
C VAL A 350 -13.31 -3.76 -2.66
N VAL A 351 -14.12 -3.57 -3.68
CA VAL A 351 -15.51 -3.98 -3.71
C VAL A 351 -15.68 -4.96 -4.86
N ALA A 352 -16.40 -6.05 -4.61
CA ALA A 352 -16.88 -6.92 -5.67
C ALA A 352 -18.41 -6.93 -5.64
N GLU A 353 -19.02 -6.51 -6.74
CA GLU A 353 -20.44 -6.67 -7.00
C GLU A 353 -20.65 -7.87 -7.92
N LEU A 354 -21.36 -8.87 -7.42
CA LEU A 354 -21.76 -10.06 -8.16
C LEU A 354 -23.21 -9.86 -8.57
N SER A 355 -23.48 -9.86 -9.87
CA SER A 355 -24.84 -9.80 -10.41
C SER A 355 -25.23 -11.15 -11.00
N PHE A 356 -26.43 -11.58 -10.65
CA PHE A 356 -27.04 -12.80 -11.14
C PHE A 356 -28.53 -12.58 -11.37
N PRO A 357 -29.17 -13.47 -12.12
CA PRO A 357 -30.59 -13.34 -12.38
C PRO A 357 -31.43 -13.41 -11.11
N ALA A 358 -32.53 -12.63 -11.08
CA ALA A 358 -33.48 -12.60 -9.97
C ALA A 358 -33.80 -14.00 -9.44
N LEU A 359 -33.61 -14.19 -8.14
CA LEU A 359 -33.86 -15.47 -7.48
C LEU A 359 -35.34 -15.65 -7.10
N GLY A 360 -36.05 -14.54 -6.83
CA GLY A 360 -37.45 -14.56 -6.44
C GLY A 360 -37.66 -15.14 -5.05
N LEU A 361 -36.74 -14.88 -4.12
CA LEU A 361 -36.79 -15.38 -2.75
C LEU A 361 -37.25 -14.31 -1.75
N ASP A 362 -37.42 -13.06 -2.21
CA ASP A 362 -37.58 -11.88 -1.37
C ASP A 362 -36.43 -11.78 -0.35
N LEU A 363 -35.23 -12.19 -0.77
CA LEU A 363 -34.06 -12.31 0.07
C LEU A 363 -33.44 -10.95 0.32
N ARG A 364 -33.06 -10.73 1.57
CA ARG A 364 -32.20 -9.63 1.98
C ARG A 364 -31.30 -10.09 3.11
N LEU A 365 -30.01 -10.07 2.85
CA LEU A 365 -28.93 -10.31 3.78
C LEU A 365 -28.11 -9.03 3.91
N ALA A 366 -27.90 -8.58 5.14
CA ALA A 366 -27.09 -7.41 5.44
C ALA A 366 -26.35 -7.58 6.77
N GLU A 367 -25.24 -6.87 6.94
CA GLU A 367 -24.49 -6.81 8.20
C GLU A 367 -25.40 -6.43 9.38
N ARG A 368 -25.28 -7.17 10.48
CA ARG A 368 -26.13 -7.00 11.66
C ARG A 368 -25.69 -5.76 12.44
N ARG A 369 -26.62 -4.84 12.66
CA ARG A 369 -26.44 -3.70 13.56
C ARG A 369 -26.92 -4.05 14.96
N TRP A 370 -26.38 -3.37 15.96
CA TRP A 370 -26.80 -3.57 17.35
C TRP A 370 -28.27 -3.22 17.58
N THR A 371 -28.87 -2.40 16.70
CA THR A 371 -30.28 -2.04 16.69
C THR A 371 -31.19 -3.09 16.08
N ASP A 372 -30.63 -4.11 15.42
CA ASP A 372 -31.42 -5.09 14.67
C ASP A 372 -31.93 -6.18 15.63
N PHE A 373 -33.06 -5.85 16.26
CA PHE A 373 -33.88 -6.77 17.04
C PHE A 373 -35.00 -7.31 16.14
N GLY A 374 -34.81 -8.52 15.63
CA GLY A 374 -35.78 -9.17 14.73
C GLY A 374 -35.84 -10.68 14.93
N ALA A 375 -36.95 -11.27 14.50
CA ALA A 375 -37.13 -12.72 14.49
C ALA A 375 -36.04 -13.37 13.63
N LYS A 376 -35.42 -14.43 14.15
CA LYS A 376 -34.44 -15.21 13.39
C LYS A 376 -35.18 -16.09 12.40
N LEU A 377 -34.73 -16.11 11.14
CA LEU A 377 -35.19 -17.09 10.17
C LEU A 377 -34.89 -18.51 10.72
N PRO A 378 -35.90 -19.38 10.89
CA PRO A 378 -35.68 -20.72 11.43
C PRO A 378 -34.81 -21.57 10.49
N GLY A 379 -33.96 -22.44 11.04
CA GLY A 379 -33.11 -23.33 10.24
C GLY A 379 -31.84 -22.69 9.64
N LEU A 380 -31.62 -21.39 9.85
CA LEU A 380 -30.39 -20.71 9.43
C LEU A 380 -29.20 -21.07 10.34
N ASP A 381 -27.99 -21.09 9.78
CA ASP A 381 -26.75 -21.31 10.53
C ASP A 381 -26.57 -20.25 11.65
N LYS A 382 -26.22 -20.70 12.87
CA LYS A 382 -26.06 -19.82 14.03
C LYS A 382 -24.90 -18.83 13.89
N ARG A 383 -23.83 -19.20 13.19
CA ARG A 383 -22.69 -18.33 12.90
C ARG A 383 -23.11 -17.24 11.91
N LEU A 384 -23.82 -17.61 10.83
CA LEU A 384 -24.36 -16.66 9.86
C LEU A 384 -25.28 -15.65 10.56
N ALA A 385 -26.21 -16.12 11.40
CA ALA A 385 -27.14 -15.26 12.15
C ALA A 385 -26.48 -14.38 13.24
N LYS A 386 -25.22 -14.64 13.59
CA LYS A 386 -24.43 -13.81 14.52
C LYS A 386 -23.95 -12.54 13.83
N ARG A 387 -23.55 -12.65 12.56
CA ARG A 387 -23.00 -11.56 11.77
C ARG A 387 -24.03 -10.85 10.91
N PHE A 388 -25.00 -11.57 10.35
CA PHE A 388 -25.95 -11.03 9.39
C PHE A 388 -27.38 -11.02 9.91
N THR A 389 -28.15 -10.06 9.41
CA THR A 389 -29.62 -10.12 9.38
C THR A 389 -30.04 -10.76 8.06
N VAL A 390 -30.97 -11.71 8.13
CA VAL A 390 -31.49 -12.40 6.95
C VAL A 390 -33.01 -12.36 6.97
N ARG A 391 -33.59 -11.86 5.89
CA ARG A 391 -35.02 -11.91 5.58
C ARG A 391 -35.18 -12.64 4.26
N ALA A 392 -36.15 -13.53 4.18
CA ALA A 392 -36.56 -14.19 2.94
C ALA A 392 -38.02 -14.59 3.07
N ARG A 393 -38.65 -14.95 1.95
CA ARG A 393 -40.02 -15.46 1.94
C ARG A 393 -40.12 -16.81 2.65
N GLU A 394 -39.31 -17.79 2.24
CA GLU A 394 -39.27 -19.13 2.84
C GLU A 394 -37.91 -19.45 3.44
N ALA A 395 -37.92 -19.99 4.65
CA ALA A 395 -36.69 -20.31 5.38
C ALA A 395 -35.85 -21.42 4.72
N VAL A 396 -36.52 -22.41 4.10
CA VAL A 396 -35.85 -23.55 3.46
C VAL A 396 -35.09 -23.12 2.20
N GLN A 397 -35.69 -22.23 1.40
CA GLN A 397 -35.04 -21.69 0.19
C GLN A 397 -33.83 -20.83 0.58
N ALA A 398 -33.99 -19.96 1.58
CA ALA A 398 -32.89 -19.14 2.09
C ALA A 398 -31.74 -19.99 2.66
N ALA A 399 -32.05 -21.05 3.43
CA ALA A 399 -31.05 -21.95 3.98
C ALA A 399 -30.33 -22.77 2.89
N ARG A 400 -31.01 -23.09 1.77
CA ARG A 400 -30.36 -23.74 0.62
C ARG A 400 -29.38 -22.80 -0.07
N LEU A 401 -29.79 -21.55 -0.33
CA LEU A 401 -28.91 -20.56 -0.95
C LEU A 401 -27.71 -20.25 -0.05
N LEU A 402 -27.99 -19.93 1.21
CA LEU A 402 -27.02 -19.58 2.24
C LEU A 402 -26.46 -20.84 2.92
N SER A 403 -26.11 -21.83 2.10
CA SER A 403 -25.45 -23.05 2.53
C SER A 403 -24.16 -22.75 3.29
N ALA A 404 -23.64 -23.74 4.03
CA ALA A 404 -22.38 -23.59 4.78
C ALA A 404 -21.22 -23.11 3.89
N GLU A 405 -21.14 -23.58 2.64
CA GLU A 405 -20.08 -23.19 1.71
C GLU A 405 -20.19 -21.72 1.26
N VAL A 406 -21.41 -21.22 1.02
CA VAL A 406 -21.64 -19.81 0.68
C VAL A 406 -21.36 -18.92 1.88
N HIS A 407 -21.79 -19.34 3.06
CA HIS A 407 -21.51 -18.62 4.30
C HIS A 407 -20.00 -18.53 4.58
N GLU A 408 -19.24 -19.62 4.47
CA GLU A 408 -17.79 -19.61 4.62
C GLU A 408 -17.11 -18.69 3.59
N ALA A 409 -17.62 -18.65 2.36
CA ALA A 409 -17.12 -17.75 1.33
C ALA A 409 -17.47 -16.27 1.59
N LEU A 410 -18.58 -15.97 2.26
CA LEU A 410 -18.94 -14.60 2.66
C LEU A 410 -18.12 -14.13 3.87
N ASP A 411 -17.77 -15.03 4.80
CA ASP A 411 -17.19 -14.64 6.09
C ASP A 411 -15.75 -14.09 5.97
N VAL A 412 -15.06 -14.36 4.87
CA VAL A 412 -13.70 -13.86 4.62
C VAL A 412 -13.64 -12.37 4.26
N PHE A 413 -14.78 -11.76 3.95
CA PHE A 413 -14.89 -10.34 3.62
C PHE A 413 -15.19 -9.52 4.87
N ASP A 414 -14.80 -8.25 4.86
CA ASP A 414 -15.03 -7.35 5.99
C ASP A 414 -16.50 -6.91 6.06
N GLU A 415 -17.15 -6.74 4.91
CA GLU A 415 -18.59 -6.49 4.80
C GLU A 415 -19.19 -7.31 3.67
N ALA A 416 -20.43 -7.77 3.86
CA ALA A 416 -21.21 -8.41 2.81
C ALA A 416 -22.70 -8.05 2.87
N ALA A 417 -23.31 -7.91 1.70
CA ALA A 417 -24.74 -7.80 1.50
C ALA A 417 -25.16 -8.67 0.32
N LEU A 418 -26.36 -9.24 0.38
CA LEU A 418 -26.89 -10.10 -0.68
C LEU A 418 -28.41 -9.95 -0.76
N ASP A 419 -28.95 -9.83 -1.96
CA ASP A 419 -30.37 -9.84 -2.23
C ASP A 419 -30.72 -10.80 -3.37
N ASP A 420 -31.90 -10.62 -3.98
CA ASP A 420 -32.40 -11.49 -5.04
C ASP A 420 -31.64 -11.36 -6.37
N GLU A 421 -30.85 -10.31 -6.58
CA GLU A 421 -30.20 -10.04 -7.87
C GLU A 421 -28.69 -9.76 -7.73
N HIS A 422 -28.27 -9.27 -6.56
CA HIS A 422 -26.91 -8.81 -6.32
C HIS A 422 -26.31 -9.39 -5.05
N THR A 423 -24.99 -9.51 -5.04
CA THR A 423 -24.18 -9.69 -3.84
C THR A 423 -23.04 -8.69 -3.88
N VAL A 424 -22.90 -7.90 -2.82
CA VAL A 424 -21.81 -6.94 -2.67
C VAL A 424 -20.92 -7.38 -1.52
N VAL A 425 -19.64 -7.55 -1.79
CA VAL A 425 -18.63 -7.87 -0.76
C VAL A 425 -17.50 -6.86 -0.76
N VAL A 426 -16.97 -6.56 0.41
CA VAL A 426 -15.98 -5.48 0.62
C VAL A 426 -14.79 -6.00 1.41
N GLN A 427 -13.60 -5.59 0.98
CA GLN A 427 -12.37 -5.71 1.77
C GLN A 427 -11.78 -4.32 2.03
N LYS A 428 -11.53 -4.01 3.31
CA LYS A 428 -11.00 -2.71 3.75
C LYS A 428 -9.52 -2.57 3.39
N GLY A 429 -9.10 -1.34 3.11
CA GLY A 429 -7.70 -0.96 2.92
C GLY A 429 -7.18 -0.92 1.48
N GLY A 430 -8.03 -0.93 0.46
CA GLY A 430 -7.60 -0.85 -0.96
C GLY A 430 -6.54 -1.91 -1.36
N VAL A 431 -5.84 -1.70 -2.49
CA VAL A 431 -4.77 -2.61 -2.94
C VAL A 431 -3.47 -1.88 -3.30
N TYR A 432 -2.37 -2.31 -2.66
CA TYR A 432 -1.00 -1.83 -2.90
C TYR A 432 -0.04 -2.87 -3.46
N GLN A 433 -0.47 -4.13 -3.47
CA GLN A 433 0.34 -5.28 -3.83
C GLN A 433 -0.49 -6.24 -4.69
N VAL A 434 0.15 -6.79 -5.72
CA VAL A 434 -0.46 -7.76 -6.64
C VAL A 434 -1.07 -8.94 -5.87
N ALA A 435 -0.33 -9.53 -4.94
CA ALA A 435 -0.80 -10.64 -4.12
C ALA A 435 -2.04 -10.32 -3.25
N GLY A 436 -2.21 -9.05 -2.88
CA GLY A 436 -3.42 -8.59 -2.17
C GLY A 436 -4.66 -8.68 -3.05
N LEU A 437 -4.59 -8.11 -4.25
CA LEU A 437 -5.69 -8.12 -5.22
C LEU A 437 -5.97 -9.52 -5.73
N GLU A 438 -4.94 -10.32 -6.05
CA GLU A 438 -5.11 -11.71 -6.45
C GLU A 438 -5.89 -12.53 -5.42
N ARG A 439 -5.59 -12.37 -4.12
CA ARG A 439 -6.34 -13.04 -3.05
C ARG A 439 -7.79 -12.58 -2.97
N PHE A 440 -8.04 -11.28 -3.11
CA PHE A 440 -9.41 -10.75 -3.12
C PHE A 440 -10.21 -11.31 -4.31
N LEU A 441 -9.63 -11.26 -5.51
CA LEU A 441 -10.25 -11.79 -6.73
C LEU A 441 -10.52 -13.30 -6.63
N ALA A 442 -9.57 -14.08 -6.11
CA ALA A 442 -9.77 -15.51 -5.88
C ALA A 442 -10.92 -15.80 -4.90
N ARG A 443 -11.07 -14.99 -3.84
CA ARG A 443 -12.19 -15.10 -2.88
C ARG A 443 -13.52 -14.74 -3.54
N ALA A 444 -13.57 -13.67 -4.33
CA ALA A 444 -14.79 -13.27 -5.05
C ALA A 444 -15.21 -14.32 -6.08
N GLN A 445 -14.26 -14.91 -6.82
CA GLN A 445 -14.52 -16.02 -7.73
C GLN A 445 -15.02 -17.27 -7.01
N LEU A 446 -14.44 -17.60 -5.86
CA LEU A 446 -14.91 -18.72 -5.04
C LEU A 446 -16.35 -18.48 -4.57
N LEU A 447 -16.67 -17.27 -4.08
CA LEU A 447 -18.02 -16.90 -3.69
C LEU A 447 -19.01 -17.05 -4.87
N ALA A 448 -18.67 -16.50 -6.03
CA ALA A 448 -19.50 -16.64 -7.23
C ALA A 448 -19.70 -18.11 -7.64
N HIS A 449 -18.65 -18.93 -7.56
CA HIS A 449 -18.75 -20.35 -7.85
C HIS A 449 -19.72 -21.07 -6.90
N ARG A 450 -19.65 -20.79 -5.59
CA ARG A 450 -20.54 -21.37 -4.58
C ARG A 450 -21.97 -20.87 -4.73
N LEU A 451 -22.17 -19.59 -5.02
CA LEU A 451 -23.48 -19.02 -5.32
C LEU A 451 -24.10 -19.68 -6.56
N ALA A 452 -23.34 -19.85 -7.65
CA ALA A 452 -23.84 -20.48 -8.86
C ALA A 452 -24.33 -21.92 -8.60
N ILE A 453 -23.62 -22.70 -7.78
CA ILE A 453 -24.05 -24.04 -7.37
C ILE A 453 -25.32 -23.97 -6.51
N ALA A 454 -25.38 -23.05 -5.55
CA ALA A 454 -26.52 -22.90 -4.67
C ALA A 454 -27.79 -22.46 -5.43
N ILE A 455 -27.65 -21.51 -6.35
CA ILE A 455 -28.73 -21.03 -7.24
C ILE A 455 -29.25 -22.16 -8.11
N ALA A 456 -28.37 -22.96 -8.71
CA ALA A 456 -28.76 -24.10 -9.56
C ALA A 456 -29.49 -25.22 -8.80
N THR A 457 -29.41 -25.23 -7.46
CA THR A 457 -30.04 -26.25 -6.59
C THR A 457 -31.16 -25.69 -5.72
N LEU A 458 -31.62 -24.47 -5.99
CA LEU A 458 -32.74 -23.86 -5.29
C LEU A 458 -34.01 -24.70 -5.43
N PRO A 459 -34.67 -25.07 -4.32
CA PRO A 459 -35.96 -25.73 -4.39
C PRO A 459 -37.06 -24.72 -4.77
N PRO A 460 -38.16 -25.21 -5.38
CA PRO A 460 -39.36 -24.39 -5.56
C PRO A 460 -39.98 -24.01 -4.21
N PRO A 461 -40.83 -22.98 -4.14
CA PRO A 461 -41.67 -22.71 -2.98
C PRO A 461 -42.45 -23.95 -2.56
N ALA A 462 -42.54 -24.21 -1.25
CA ALA A 462 -43.18 -25.42 -0.74
C ALA A 462 -44.64 -25.56 -1.24
N ALA A 463 -45.37 -24.44 -1.31
CA ALA A 463 -46.76 -24.39 -1.76
C ALA A 463 -46.95 -24.72 -3.25
N LEU A 464 -45.91 -24.55 -4.08
CA LEU A 464 -45.94 -24.77 -5.53
C LEU A 464 -45.01 -25.91 -5.98
N ALA A 465 -44.39 -26.64 -5.06
CA ALA A 465 -43.47 -27.73 -5.38
C ALA A 465 -44.08 -28.80 -6.32
N PRO A 466 -45.36 -29.22 -6.17
CA PRO A 466 -45.98 -30.18 -7.10
C PRO A 466 -46.12 -29.65 -8.54
N ALA A 467 -46.18 -28.33 -8.73
CA ALA A 467 -46.35 -27.68 -10.03
C ALA A 467 -45.03 -27.57 -10.82
N LEU A 468 -43.88 -27.75 -10.18
CA LEU A 468 -42.57 -27.55 -10.80
C LEU A 468 -42.39 -28.29 -12.15
N PRO A 469 -42.77 -29.58 -12.30
CA PRO A 469 -42.60 -30.28 -13.58
C PRO A 469 -43.39 -29.64 -14.73
N ALA A 470 -44.60 -29.13 -14.46
CA ALA A 470 -45.42 -28.45 -15.46
C ALA A 470 -44.77 -27.13 -15.90
N PHE A 471 -44.27 -26.34 -14.94
CA PHE A 471 -43.54 -25.10 -15.23
C PHE A 471 -42.23 -25.33 -15.99
N GLN A 472 -41.47 -26.38 -15.65
CA GLN A 472 -40.26 -26.75 -16.38
C GLN A 472 -40.57 -27.16 -17.82
N HIS A 473 -41.61 -27.98 -18.01
CA HIS A 473 -42.06 -28.39 -19.33
C HIS A 473 -42.49 -27.20 -20.18
N PHE A 474 -43.31 -26.32 -19.61
CA PHE A 474 -43.77 -25.09 -20.26
C PHE A 474 -42.61 -24.19 -20.66
N ALA A 475 -41.67 -23.92 -19.74
CA ALA A 475 -40.52 -23.08 -20.03
C ALA A 475 -39.66 -23.65 -21.16
N ALA A 476 -39.38 -24.96 -21.13
CA ALA A 476 -38.62 -25.64 -22.17
C ALA A 476 -39.32 -25.59 -23.54
N GLN A 477 -40.64 -25.85 -23.59
CA GLN A 477 -41.40 -25.82 -24.84
C GLN A 477 -41.53 -24.43 -25.45
N ARG A 478 -41.58 -23.38 -24.61
CA ARG A 478 -41.79 -22.00 -25.04
C ARG A 478 -40.50 -21.20 -25.19
N GLY A 479 -39.34 -21.81 -24.94
CA GLY A 479 -38.07 -21.09 -24.88
C GLY A 479 -38.06 -20.00 -23.80
N ALA A 480 -38.88 -20.18 -22.76
CA ALA A 480 -39.04 -19.23 -21.67
C ALA A 480 -38.01 -19.49 -20.58
N ARG A 481 -37.80 -18.49 -19.72
CA ARG A 481 -36.95 -18.59 -18.55
C ARG A 481 -37.80 -18.92 -17.33
N LEU A 482 -37.50 -20.03 -16.65
CA LEU A 482 -38.09 -20.37 -15.36
C LEU A 482 -37.25 -19.79 -14.21
N ARG A 483 -37.87 -19.00 -13.32
CA ARG A 483 -37.33 -18.61 -12.03
C ARG A 483 -37.88 -19.55 -10.96
N VAL A 484 -37.06 -20.48 -10.50
CA VAL A 484 -37.50 -21.55 -9.59
C VAL A 484 -37.91 -21.01 -8.22
N GLY A 485 -37.26 -19.95 -7.74
CA GLY A 485 -37.46 -19.47 -6.38
C GLY A 485 -38.87 -18.98 -6.08
N ASP A 486 -39.61 -18.44 -7.05
CA ASP A 486 -41.02 -18.08 -6.93
C ASP A 486 -41.92 -18.79 -7.95
N LEU A 487 -41.37 -19.72 -8.74
CA LEU A 487 -42.06 -20.37 -9.86
C LEU A 487 -42.59 -19.38 -10.92
N ALA A 488 -41.88 -18.28 -11.18
CA ALA A 488 -42.22 -17.36 -12.27
C ALA A 488 -41.67 -17.82 -13.62
N VAL A 489 -42.37 -17.49 -14.71
CA VAL A 489 -41.93 -17.74 -16.09
C VAL A 489 -41.80 -16.42 -16.81
N GLU A 490 -40.66 -16.18 -17.41
CA GLU A 490 -40.32 -14.92 -18.09
C GLU A 490 -39.98 -15.17 -19.56
N ASN A 491 -40.13 -14.13 -20.39
CA ASN A 491 -39.67 -14.10 -21.78
C ASN A 491 -40.31 -15.14 -22.71
N PHE A 492 -41.53 -15.61 -22.42
CA PHE A 492 -42.33 -16.30 -23.45
C PHE A 492 -43.11 -15.29 -24.28
N SER A 493 -43.61 -15.68 -25.45
CA SER A 493 -44.41 -14.79 -26.28
C SER A 493 -45.66 -15.44 -26.83
N ARG A 494 -46.70 -14.62 -27.05
CA ARG A 494 -47.93 -15.00 -27.76
C ARG A 494 -48.27 -13.91 -28.75
N ALA A 495 -48.51 -14.28 -30.02
CA ALA A 495 -48.76 -13.33 -31.11
C ALA A 495 -47.73 -12.17 -31.19
N GLY A 496 -46.45 -12.46 -30.91
CA GLY A 496 -45.37 -11.46 -30.90
C GLY A 496 -45.33 -10.55 -29.68
N ILE A 497 -46.25 -10.69 -28.72
CA ILE A 497 -46.24 -9.94 -27.46
C ILE A 497 -45.45 -10.72 -26.41
N PRO A 498 -44.40 -10.13 -25.80
CA PRO A 498 -43.67 -10.75 -24.71
C PRO A 498 -44.51 -10.78 -23.43
N LEU A 499 -44.54 -11.94 -22.79
CA LEU A 499 -45.32 -12.21 -21.59
C LEU A 499 -44.43 -12.74 -20.46
N SER A 500 -44.87 -12.50 -19.24
CA SER A 500 -44.35 -13.13 -18.02
C SER A 500 -45.48 -13.52 -17.09
N LEU A 501 -45.28 -14.61 -16.35
CA LEU A 501 -46.19 -15.11 -15.33
C LEU A 501 -45.45 -15.05 -13.99
N ASP A 502 -46.01 -14.37 -13.00
CA ASP A 502 -45.51 -14.38 -11.62
C ASP A 502 -46.65 -14.66 -10.62
N HIS A 503 -46.31 -14.69 -9.34
CA HIS A 503 -47.28 -14.89 -8.26
C HIS A 503 -47.19 -13.76 -7.24
N ARG A 504 -48.34 -13.33 -6.71
CA ARG A 504 -48.38 -12.45 -5.54
C ARG A 504 -48.35 -13.32 -4.30
N TRP A 505 -47.46 -13.01 -3.36
CA TRP A 505 -47.26 -13.77 -2.15
C TRP A 505 -47.83 -13.07 -0.91
N GLU A 506 -48.40 -13.85 -0.01
CA GLU A 506 -48.81 -13.44 1.34
C GLU A 506 -48.04 -14.32 2.35
N GLY A 507 -46.85 -13.86 2.72
CA GLY A 507 -45.88 -14.69 3.43
C GLY A 507 -45.42 -15.85 2.54
N GLU A 508 -45.45 -17.07 3.06
CA GLU A 508 -45.03 -18.29 2.34
C GLU A 508 -46.11 -18.85 1.39
N ARG A 509 -47.27 -18.20 1.27
CA ARG A 509 -48.39 -18.70 0.46
C ARG A 509 -48.62 -17.83 -0.77
N PRO A 510 -48.74 -18.42 -1.97
CA PRO A 510 -49.13 -17.67 -3.14
C PRO A 510 -50.65 -17.39 -3.07
N ALA A 511 -51.02 -16.12 -3.20
CA ALA A 511 -52.41 -15.68 -3.14
C ALA A 511 -53.09 -15.74 -4.53
N GLU A 512 -52.35 -15.32 -5.56
CA GLU A 512 -52.83 -15.22 -6.94
C GLU A 512 -51.67 -15.27 -7.92
N SER A 513 -51.95 -15.67 -9.16
CA SER A 513 -51.00 -15.56 -10.27
C SER A 513 -51.30 -14.31 -11.09
N ARG A 514 -50.29 -13.75 -11.73
CA ARG A 514 -50.42 -12.53 -12.54
C ARG A 514 -49.71 -12.71 -13.86
N LEU A 515 -50.41 -12.41 -14.93
CA LEU A 515 -49.85 -12.42 -16.28
C LEU A 515 -49.54 -10.97 -16.67
N TRP A 516 -48.31 -10.72 -17.11
CA TRP A 516 -47.79 -9.41 -17.42
C TRP A 516 -47.26 -9.33 -18.85
N SER A 517 -47.32 -8.13 -19.41
CA SER A 517 -46.63 -7.69 -20.62
C SER A 517 -45.97 -6.34 -20.33
N PRO A 518 -44.84 -6.00 -21.00
CA PRO A 518 -44.37 -4.62 -21.05
C PRO A 518 -45.52 -3.69 -21.45
N ARG A 519 -45.57 -2.52 -20.81
CA ARG A 519 -46.55 -1.50 -21.14
C ARG A 519 -46.27 -0.97 -22.55
N PRO A 520 -47.28 -0.83 -23.42
CA PRO A 520 -47.09 -0.19 -24.72
C PRO A 520 -46.54 1.24 -24.55
N GLU A 521 -45.65 1.66 -25.46
CA GLU A 521 -45.07 3.03 -25.44
C GLU A 521 -46.12 4.12 -25.61
N ARG A 522 -47.26 3.79 -26.23
CA ARG A 522 -48.36 4.71 -26.45
C ARG A 522 -49.20 4.87 -25.19
N GLU A 523 -49.73 6.08 -24.98
CA GLU A 523 -50.66 6.32 -23.89
C GLU A 523 -51.85 5.36 -23.97
N LEU A 524 -52.13 4.70 -22.84
CA LEU A 524 -53.24 3.78 -22.73
C LEU A 524 -54.55 4.58 -22.82
N PRO A 525 -55.49 4.19 -23.69
CA PRO A 525 -56.78 4.87 -23.76
C PRO A 525 -57.53 4.70 -22.44
N ALA A 526 -58.40 5.64 -22.06
CA ALA A 526 -59.15 5.56 -20.80
C ALA A 526 -59.95 4.23 -20.64
N SER A 527 -60.29 3.57 -21.74
CA SER A 527 -60.98 2.28 -21.80
C SER A 527 -60.06 1.04 -21.77
N TRP A 528 -58.75 1.20 -21.55
CA TRP A 528 -57.80 0.08 -21.60
C TRP A 528 -58.17 -1.05 -20.64
N SER A 529 -58.59 -0.70 -19.42
CA SER A 529 -58.98 -1.65 -18.38
C SER A 529 -60.20 -2.45 -18.80
N ALA A 530 -61.25 -1.77 -19.28
CA ALA A 530 -62.45 -2.40 -19.83
C ALA A 530 -62.14 -3.30 -21.05
N THR A 531 -61.16 -2.91 -21.88
CA THR A 531 -60.72 -3.70 -23.03
C THR A 531 -60.10 -5.03 -22.58
N LEU A 532 -59.19 -4.98 -21.61
CA LEU A 532 -58.58 -6.19 -21.04
C LEU A 532 -59.60 -7.06 -20.30
N THR A 533 -60.47 -6.47 -19.47
CA THR A 533 -61.53 -7.20 -18.76
C THR A 533 -62.46 -7.89 -19.75
N LYS A 534 -62.86 -7.22 -20.83
CA LYS A 534 -63.73 -7.80 -21.87
C LYS A 534 -63.05 -8.95 -22.61
N ALA A 535 -61.75 -8.83 -22.91
CA ALA A 535 -61.02 -9.84 -23.64
C ALA A 535 -60.72 -11.08 -22.79
N THR A 536 -60.32 -10.88 -21.54
CA THR A 536 -59.78 -11.96 -20.69
C THR A 536 -60.78 -12.47 -19.65
N GLY A 537 -61.83 -11.70 -19.33
CA GLY A 537 -62.71 -11.95 -18.18
C GLY A 537 -62.00 -11.77 -16.83
N ARG A 538 -60.82 -11.13 -16.81
CA ARG A 538 -59.96 -10.99 -15.63
C ARG A 538 -59.81 -9.54 -15.19
N GLU A 539 -59.46 -9.36 -13.92
CA GLU A 539 -59.17 -8.04 -13.36
C GLU A 539 -57.84 -7.51 -13.92
N PRO A 540 -57.85 -6.32 -14.55
CA PRO A 540 -56.65 -5.73 -15.12
C PRO A 540 -55.76 -5.13 -14.03
N LEU A 541 -54.46 -5.22 -14.24
CA LEU A 541 -53.41 -4.68 -13.38
C LEU A 541 -52.58 -3.69 -14.18
N LEU A 542 -52.18 -2.59 -13.54
CA LEU A 542 -51.29 -1.60 -14.14
C LEU A 542 -50.19 -1.24 -13.14
N GLU A 543 -48.96 -1.35 -13.59
CA GLU A 543 -47.79 -0.79 -12.93
C GLU A 543 -47.11 0.21 -13.88
N GLU A 544 -46.08 0.90 -13.38
CA GLU A 544 -45.41 1.97 -14.13
C GLU A 544 -44.94 1.51 -15.52
N THR A 545 -44.30 0.33 -15.57
CA THR A 545 -43.64 -0.22 -16.76
C THR A 545 -44.34 -1.43 -17.38
N ARG A 546 -45.39 -1.95 -16.74
CA ARG A 546 -46.06 -3.20 -17.17
C ARG A 546 -47.57 -3.16 -17.01
N LEU A 547 -48.22 -3.89 -17.89
CA LEU A 547 -49.66 -4.07 -17.97
C LEU A 547 -49.96 -5.55 -17.76
N GLY A 548 -51.00 -5.90 -17.00
CA GLY A 548 -51.28 -7.29 -16.67
C GLY A 548 -52.73 -7.61 -16.37
N VAL A 549 -52.98 -8.88 -16.04
CA VAL A 549 -54.25 -9.40 -15.56
C VAL A 549 -54.05 -10.36 -14.40
N ARG A 550 -54.98 -10.33 -13.44
CA ARG A 550 -55.02 -11.25 -12.30
C ARG A 550 -55.60 -12.60 -12.72
N LEU A 551 -54.94 -13.68 -12.35
CA LEU A 551 -55.35 -15.06 -12.60
C LEU A 551 -55.64 -15.77 -11.27
N PRO A 552 -56.52 -16.79 -11.27
CA PRO A 552 -56.50 -17.81 -10.23
C PRO A 552 -55.09 -18.40 -10.09
N LEU A 553 -54.77 -18.96 -8.94
CA LEU A 553 -53.47 -19.60 -8.72
C LEU A 553 -53.21 -20.69 -9.77
N VAL A 554 -52.21 -20.47 -10.62
CA VAL A 554 -51.85 -21.35 -11.73
C VAL A 554 -50.95 -22.46 -11.21
N GLN A 555 -51.44 -23.71 -11.31
CA GLN A 555 -50.66 -24.92 -11.00
C GLN A 555 -50.05 -25.54 -12.26
N ASP A 556 -50.68 -25.35 -13.41
CA ASP A 556 -50.15 -25.72 -14.73
C ASP A 556 -50.23 -24.51 -15.68
N PRO A 557 -49.08 -23.97 -16.14
CA PRO A 557 -49.04 -22.85 -17.07
C PRO A 557 -49.75 -23.10 -18.42
N GLU A 558 -49.95 -24.35 -18.83
CA GLU A 558 -50.71 -24.64 -20.05
C GLU A 558 -52.20 -24.27 -19.91
N GLU A 559 -52.76 -24.32 -18.69
CA GLU A 559 -54.17 -23.96 -18.43
C GLU A 559 -54.46 -22.48 -18.66
N MET A 560 -53.46 -21.60 -18.48
CA MET A 560 -53.63 -20.17 -18.69
C MET A 560 -53.52 -19.74 -20.16
N LEU A 561 -53.14 -20.61 -21.09
CA LEU A 561 -52.80 -20.21 -22.46
C LEU A 561 -53.94 -19.54 -23.22
N ALA A 562 -55.17 -20.01 -23.06
CA ALA A 562 -56.34 -19.37 -23.66
C ALA A 562 -56.51 -17.92 -23.14
N THR A 563 -56.22 -17.69 -21.85
CA THR A 563 -56.23 -16.34 -21.28
C THR A 563 -55.04 -15.51 -21.78
N ALA A 564 -53.87 -16.13 -21.93
CA ALA A 564 -52.67 -15.48 -22.45
C ALA A 564 -52.83 -15.04 -23.92
N ASP A 565 -53.50 -15.83 -24.76
CA ASP A 565 -53.85 -15.45 -26.13
C ASP A 565 -54.79 -14.26 -26.18
N ALA A 566 -55.86 -14.30 -25.40
CA ALA A 566 -56.81 -13.21 -25.31
C ALA A 566 -56.16 -11.93 -24.78
N PHE A 567 -55.28 -12.07 -23.78
CA PHE A 567 -54.51 -10.97 -23.22
C PHE A 567 -53.55 -10.36 -24.25
N ALA A 568 -52.74 -11.19 -24.92
CA ALA A 568 -51.79 -10.73 -25.94
C ALA A 568 -52.50 -10.04 -27.11
N ALA A 569 -53.62 -10.58 -27.60
CA ALA A 569 -54.41 -9.95 -28.67
C ALA A 569 -54.96 -8.58 -28.23
N ALA A 570 -55.42 -8.46 -26.99
CA ALA A 570 -55.91 -7.20 -26.45
C ALA A 570 -54.77 -6.17 -26.26
N VAL A 571 -53.59 -6.60 -25.78
CA VAL A 571 -52.40 -5.74 -25.69
C VAL A 571 -51.94 -5.27 -27.06
N ALA A 572 -51.93 -6.16 -28.07
CA ALA A 572 -51.61 -5.79 -29.44
C ALA A 572 -52.58 -4.73 -30.00
N ALA A 573 -53.89 -4.91 -29.76
CA ALA A 573 -54.89 -3.93 -30.14
C ALA A 573 -54.69 -2.57 -29.44
N LEU A 574 -54.37 -2.57 -28.14
CA LEU A 574 -54.06 -1.36 -27.37
C LEU A 574 -52.77 -0.67 -27.83
N ALA A 575 -51.77 -1.44 -28.25
CA ALA A 575 -50.54 -0.93 -28.85
C ALA A 575 -50.75 -0.34 -30.26
N GLY A 576 -51.96 -0.48 -30.84
CA GLY A 576 -52.26 -0.03 -32.19
C GLY A 576 -51.72 -0.95 -33.28
N ALA A 577 -51.29 -2.17 -32.92
CA ALA A 577 -51.04 -3.23 -33.89
C ALA A 577 -52.40 -3.70 -34.42
N THR A 578 -52.86 -3.03 -35.47
CA THR A 578 -53.97 -3.53 -36.28
C THR A 578 -53.59 -4.93 -36.75
N SER A 579 -54.49 -5.90 -36.51
CA SER A 579 -54.31 -7.33 -36.76
C SER A 579 -53.30 -7.59 -37.89
N LEU A 580 -52.11 -8.06 -37.53
CA LEU A 580 -51.18 -8.60 -38.52
C LEU A 580 -51.95 -9.68 -39.28
N GLY A 581 -52.26 -9.41 -40.54
CA GLY A 581 -53.00 -10.34 -41.40
C GLY A 581 -52.29 -11.68 -41.46
N PRO A 582 -52.98 -12.77 -41.86
CA PRO A 582 -52.55 -14.17 -41.70
C PRO A 582 -51.28 -14.60 -42.46
N TYR A 583 -50.51 -13.66 -43.00
CA TYR A 583 -49.25 -13.92 -43.72
C TYR A 583 -48.13 -13.03 -43.15
N ARG A 584 -47.59 -13.39 -41.99
CA ARG A 584 -46.21 -13.07 -41.59
C ARG A 584 -45.72 -14.03 -40.53
#